data_AF-A0A1G2ZZX5-F1
#
_entry.id   AF-A0A1G2ZZX5-F1
#
_cell.length_a   1.000
_cell.length_b   1.000
_cell.length_c   1.000
_cell.angle_alpha   90.00
_cell.angle_beta   90.00
_cell.angle_gamma   90.00
#
_symmetry.space_group_name_H-M   'P 1'
#
loop_
_entity.id
_entity.type
_entity.pdbx_description
1 polymer ?
#
loop_
_entity_poly.entity_id
_entity_poly.type
_entity_poly.pdbx_seq_one_letter_code
_entity_poly.pdbx_strand_id
1 'polypeptide(L)'
;MAIYKTGQGKVVRLCAFVGLILIVLLGCMTIWDWPEEKSWWRESFELAGISMEWIALLAAGIFLLAGSIVFWVLNRPKYADFLIETEGEVKKVSWPQRKEYLSASMAVFAVLLFILCFLWFSDRVLSDLFRNIGVGF
;
A
#
# COMPACT_ATOMS: atom_id res chain seq x y z
N MET A 1 22.50 10.00 28.92
CA MET A 1 21.33 10.51 28.18
C MET A 1 21.87 11.24 26.96
N ALA A 2 21.86 10.62 25.78
CA ALA A 2 22.41 11.24 24.58
C ALA A 2 21.52 12.43 24.19
N ILE A 3 22.12 13.60 23.99
CA ILE A 3 21.42 14.81 23.60
C ILE A 3 21.06 14.67 22.12
N TYR A 4 19.79 14.42 21.80
CA TYR A 4 19.31 14.41 20.42
C TYR A 4 19.34 15.82 19.85
N LYS A 5 19.93 16.00 18.66
CA LYS A 5 19.77 17.26 17.91
C LYS A 5 18.31 17.41 17.49
N THR A 6 17.77 18.61 17.69
CA THR A 6 16.41 18.97 17.30
C THR A 6 16.23 18.76 15.79
N GLY A 7 15.48 17.72 15.39
CA GLY A 7 15.14 17.41 13.99
C GLY A 7 15.60 16.04 13.47
N GLN A 8 16.41 15.28 14.20
CA GLN A 8 16.90 13.97 13.76
C GLN A 8 15.79 12.91 13.73
N GLY A 9 15.62 12.16 12.64
CA GLY A 9 14.61 11.11 12.52
C GLY A 9 13.19 11.61 12.24
N LYS A 10 12.96 12.93 12.10
CA LYS A 10 11.59 13.49 12.00
C LYS A 10 10.83 12.95 10.78
N VAL A 11 11.47 12.96 9.60
CA VAL A 11 10.85 12.50 8.34
C VAL A 11 10.58 11.00 8.41
N VAL A 12 11.56 10.20 8.85
CA VAL A 12 11.42 8.74 8.92
C VAL A 12 10.36 8.31 9.93
N ARG A 13 10.27 8.97 11.09
CA ARG A 13 9.20 8.71 12.07
C ARG A 13 7.82 9.09 11.53
N LEU A 14 7.71 10.21 10.82
CA LEU A 14 6.45 10.60 10.18
C LEU A 14 6.05 9.59 9.10
N CYS A 15 6.97 9.17 8.24
CA CYS A 15 6.72 8.15 7.22
C CYS A 15 6.30 6.81 7.85
N ALA A 16 6.94 6.38 8.92
CA ALA A 16 6.57 5.16 9.64
C ALA A 16 5.17 5.28 10.28
N PHE A 17 4.86 6.42 10.89
CA PHE A 17 3.54 6.70 11.46
C PHE A 17 2.45 6.69 10.40
N VAL A 18 2.65 7.42 9.30
CA VAL A 18 1.70 7.50 8.19
C VAL A 18 1.52 6.12 7.54
N GLY A 19 2.60 5.37 7.30
CA GLY A 19 2.52 4.03 6.73
C GLY A 19 1.73 3.06 7.60
N LEU A 20 1.98 3.04 8.91
CA LEU A 20 1.23 2.20 9.85
C LEU A 20 -0.24 2.62 9.94
N ILE A 21 -0.54 3.92 9.98
CA ILE A 21 -1.92 4.41 9.97
C ILE A 21 -2.65 4.03 8.69
N LEU A 22 -2.00 4.13 7.53
CA LEU A 22 -2.61 3.71 6.26
C LEU A 22 -2.96 2.23 6.27
N ILE A 23 -2.10 1.37 6.83
CA ILE A 23 -2.41 -0.07 6.99
C ILE A 23 -3.62 -0.28 7.90
N VAL A 24 -3.69 0.43 9.03
CA VAL A 24 -4.85 0.36 9.94
C VAL A 24 -6.12 0.86 9.25
N LEU A 25 -6.05 1.95 8.46
CA LEU A 25 -7.17 2.46 7.68
C LEU A 25 -7.66 1.43 6.65
N LEU A 26 -6.75 0.82 5.90
CA LEU A 26 -7.10 -0.23 4.94
C LEU A 26 -7.72 -1.43 5.64
N GLY A 27 -7.17 -1.87 6.79
CA GLY A 27 -7.76 -2.92 7.60
C GLY A 27 -9.19 -2.58 8.06
N CYS A 28 -9.41 -1.34 8.48
CA CYS A 28 -10.73 -0.84 8.86
C CYS A 28 -11.73 -0.84 7.68
N MET A 29 -11.29 -0.44 6.48
CA MET A 29 -12.10 -0.51 5.26
C MET A 29 -12.44 -1.96 4.89
N THR A 30 -11.48 -2.88 4.98
CA THR A 30 -11.76 -4.31 4.70
C THR A 30 -12.72 -4.95 5.70
N ILE A 31 -12.72 -4.49 6.95
CA ILE A 31 -13.67 -4.96 7.98
C ILE A 31 -15.08 -4.45 7.69
N TRP A 32 -15.22 -3.22 7.17
CA TRP A 32 -16.52 -2.66 6.79
C TRP A 32 -17.19 -3.45 5.66
N ASP A 33 -16.41 -3.79 4.63
CA ASP A 33 -16.89 -4.53 3.45
C ASP A 33 -17.07 -6.03 3.69
N TRP A 34 -16.73 -6.52 4.89
CA TRP A 34 -16.82 -7.95 5.20
C TRP A 34 -18.27 -8.44 5.12
N PRO A 35 -18.59 -9.39 4.21
CA PRO A 35 -19.96 -9.82 3.99
C PRO A 35 -20.35 -10.83 5.08
N GLU A 36 -21.04 -10.36 6.12
CA GLU A 36 -21.70 -11.25 7.08
C GLU A 36 -23.21 -11.17 6.94
N GLU A 37 -23.75 -12.24 6.37
CA GLU A 37 -25.16 -12.59 6.37
C GLU A 37 -25.56 -12.89 7.83
N LYS A 38 -26.32 -11.96 8.46
CA LYS A 38 -26.84 -12.03 9.84
C LYS A 38 -25.81 -12.04 10.96
N SER A 39 -25.23 -10.87 11.22
CA SER A 39 -24.50 -10.63 12.46
C SER A 39 -25.04 -9.45 13.26
N TRP A 40 -25.19 -9.66 14.58
CA TRP A 40 -25.71 -8.70 15.56
C TRP A 40 -24.91 -7.39 15.64
N TRP A 41 -23.62 -7.43 15.31
CA TRP A 41 -22.75 -6.26 15.24
C TRP A 41 -22.94 -5.39 13.99
N ARG A 42 -23.82 -5.78 13.05
CA ARG A 42 -24.25 -4.97 11.88
C ARG A 42 -25.65 -4.38 12.05
N GLU A 43 -26.27 -4.57 13.21
CA GLU A 43 -27.57 -3.96 13.49
C GLU A 43 -27.42 -2.44 13.60
N SER A 44 -28.32 -1.73 12.92
CA SER A 44 -28.43 -0.28 13.00
C SER A 44 -29.18 0.10 14.27
N PHE A 45 -28.63 1.02 15.06
CA PHE A 45 -29.33 1.63 16.17
C PHE A 45 -29.53 3.13 15.89
N GLU A 46 -30.64 3.67 16.36
CA GLU A 46 -30.91 5.11 16.24
C GLU A 46 -30.53 5.81 17.54
N LEU A 47 -29.51 6.67 17.48
CA LEU A 47 -29.19 7.63 18.55
C LEU A 47 -29.46 9.04 18.05
N ALA A 48 -30.33 9.77 18.74
CA ALA A 48 -30.61 11.19 18.47
C ALA A 48 -30.99 11.52 17.01
N GLY A 49 -31.75 10.64 16.33
CA GLY A 49 -32.20 10.83 14.95
C GLY A 49 -31.15 10.55 13.88
N ILE A 50 -29.97 10.03 14.28
CA ILE A 50 -28.92 9.59 13.36
C ILE A 50 -28.89 8.05 13.42
N SER A 51 -29.17 7.41 12.29
CA SER A 51 -29.01 5.96 12.12
C SER A 51 -27.52 5.62 12.05
N MET A 52 -26.98 4.95 13.06
CA MET A 52 -25.58 4.51 13.14
C MET A 52 -25.51 2.98 13.22
N GLU A 53 -24.54 2.38 12.55
CA GLU A 53 -24.26 0.95 12.64
C GLU A 53 -23.22 0.68 13.75
N TRP A 54 -23.39 -0.39 14.54
CA TRP A 54 -22.41 -0.79 15.57
C TRP A 54 -21.01 -1.05 14.99
N ILE A 55 -20.94 -1.53 13.75
CA ILE A 55 -19.69 -1.76 13.03
C ILE A 55 -18.89 -0.47 12.83
N ALA A 56 -19.56 0.67 12.62
CA ALA A 56 -18.91 1.97 12.46
C ALA A 56 -18.22 2.42 13.75
N LEU A 57 -18.87 2.20 14.90
CA LEU A 57 -18.31 2.51 16.21
C LEU A 57 -17.13 1.60 16.56
N LEU A 58 -17.24 0.31 16.30
CA LEU A 58 -16.16 -0.65 16.50
C LEU A 58 -14.96 -0.33 15.62
N ALA A 59 -15.20 -0.07 14.33
CA ALA A 59 -14.19 0.34 13.36
C ALA A 59 -13.46 1.64 13.78
N ALA A 60 -14.21 2.66 14.19
CA ALA A 60 -13.65 3.92 14.70
C ALA A 60 -12.87 3.71 16.00
N GLY A 61 -13.36 2.87 16.91
CA GLY A 61 -12.68 2.53 18.16
C GLY A 61 -11.35 1.82 17.92
N ILE A 62 -11.33 0.82 17.03
CA ILE A 62 -10.12 0.09 16.63
C ILE A 62 -9.13 1.06 15.99
N PHE A 63 -9.59 1.96 15.12
CA PHE A 63 -8.73 2.94 14.47
C PHE A 63 -8.05 3.87 15.49
N LEU A 64 -8.80 4.42 16.44
CA LEU A 64 -8.25 5.32 17.46
C LEU A 64 -7.28 4.60 18.42
N LEU A 65 -7.63 3.38 18.85
CA LEU A 65 -6.76 2.58 19.71
C LEU A 65 -5.46 2.20 19.00
N ALA A 66 -5.56 1.67 17.78
CA ALA A 66 -4.39 1.29 16.99
C ALA A 66 -3.52 2.51 16.67
N GLY A 67 -4.10 3.64 16.27
CA GLY A 67 -3.37 4.89 16.04
C GLY A 67 -2.64 5.39 17.29
N SER A 68 -3.27 5.29 18.46
CA SER A 68 -2.67 5.67 19.74
C SER A 68 -1.51 4.75 20.13
N ILE A 69 -1.66 3.44 19.92
CA ILE A 69 -0.60 2.45 20.14
C ILE A 69 0.59 2.72 19.22
N VAL A 70 0.35 2.98 17.93
CA VAL A 70 1.39 3.30 16.95
C VAL A 70 2.17 4.55 17.38
N PHE A 71 1.48 5.62 17.77
CA PHE A 71 2.13 6.83 18.28
C PHE A 71 3.01 6.55 19.50
N TRP A 72 2.48 5.78 20.45
CA TRP A 72 3.20 5.44 21.67
C TRP A 72 4.43 4.57 21.42
N VAL A 73 4.32 3.58 20.53
CA VAL A 73 5.42 2.68 20.15
C VAL A 73 6.52 3.46 19.42
N LEU A 74 6.18 4.27 18.42
CA LEU A 74 7.17 5.02 17.64
C LEU A 74 7.92 6.08 18.46
N ASN A 75 7.33 6.57 19.55
CA ASN A 75 7.96 7.54 20.44
C ASN A 75 8.83 6.89 21.54
N ARG A 76 8.93 5.56 21.61
CA ARG A 76 9.86 4.88 22.53
C ARG A 76 11.30 5.04 22.04
N PRO A 77 12.28 5.18 22.96
CA PRO A 77 13.67 5.47 22.60
C PRO A 77 14.29 4.40 21.67
N LYS A 78 14.01 3.11 21.92
CA LYS A 78 14.55 2.00 21.12
C LYS A 78 14.19 2.11 19.63
N TYR A 79 12.92 2.35 19.31
CA TYR A 79 12.47 2.46 17.91
C TYR A 79 12.88 3.81 17.30
N ALA A 80 12.88 4.86 18.11
CA ALA A 80 13.35 6.18 17.72
C ALA A 80 14.82 6.18 17.28
N ASP A 81 15.69 5.42 17.95
CA ASP A 81 17.10 5.23 17.58
C ASP A 81 17.28 4.40 16.32
N PHE A 82 16.55 3.29 16.20
CA PHE A 82 16.58 2.46 15.00
C PHE A 82 16.15 3.22 13.74
N LEU A 83 15.10 4.03 13.83
CA LEU A 83 14.62 4.85 12.70
C LEU A 83 15.62 5.94 12.33
N ILE A 84 16.37 6.47 13.30
CA ILE A 84 17.44 7.44 13.05
C ILE A 84 18.62 6.77 12.34
N GLU A 85 19.03 5.58 12.79
CA GLU A 85 20.10 4.82 12.16
C GLU A 85 19.72 4.44 10.72
N THR A 86 18.48 3.98 10.52
CA THR A 86 17.92 3.70 9.20
C THR A 86 17.93 4.94 8.30
N GLU A 87 17.59 6.13 8.82
CA GLU A 87 17.71 7.39 8.06
C GLU A 87 19.16 7.63 7.59
N GLY A 88 20.13 7.34 8.46
CA GLY A 88 21.55 7.43 8.16
C GLY A 88 21.97 6.47 7.04
N GLU A 89 21.50 5.23 7.07
CA GLU A 89 21.79 4.23 6.04
C GLU A 89 21.13 4.57 4.69
N VAL A 90 19.87 5.02 4.69
CA VAL A 90 19.16 5.40 3.47
C VAL A 90 19.85 6.58 2.77
N LYS A 91 20.46 7.51 3.51
CA LYS A 91 21.24 8.62 2.93
C LYS A 91 22.54 8.19 2.27
N LYS A 92 23.08 7.02 2.63
CA LYS A 92 24.28 6.46 1.97
C LYS A 92 23.95 5.81 0.63
N VAL A 93 22.68 5.47 0.39
CA VAL A 93 22.25 4.89 -0.87
C VAL A 93 22.34 5.96 -1.95
N SER A 94 23.26 5.77 -2.89
CA SER A 94 23.36 6.56 -4.11
C SER A 94 22.20 6.22 -5.04
N TRP A 95 21.08 6.91 -4.89
CA TRP A 95 19.96 6.78 -5.82
C TRP A 95 20.44 7.18 -7.24
N PRO A 96 20.22 6.33 -8.25
CA PRO A 96 20.52 6.65 -9.64
C PRO A 96 20.00 8.03 -10.06
N GLN A 97 20.63 8.63 -11.07
CA GLN A 97 20.16 9.90 -11.60
C GLN A 97 18.95 9.69 -12.51
N ARG A 98 18.11 10.72 -12.69
CA ARG A 98 16.88 10.64 -13.54
C ARG A 98 17.14 10.04 -14.92
N LYS A 99 18.31 10.30 -15.51
CA LYS A 99 18.71 9.75 -16.81
C LYS A 99 18.95 8.24 -16.78
N GLU A 100 19.53 7.72 -15.71
CA GLU A 100 19.87 6.30 -15.58
C GLU A 100 18.60 5.45 -15.46
N TYR A 101 17.65 5.86 -14.61
CA TYR A 101 16.38 5.13 -14.51
C TYR A 101 15.56 5.18 -15.79
N LEU A 102 15.54 6.32 -16.50
CA LEU A 102 14.84 6.42 -17.78
C LEU A 102 15.46 5.50 -18.83
N SER A 103 16.78 5.42 -18.88
CA SER A 103 17.50 4.51 -19.78
C SER A 103 17.17 3.04 -19.45
N ALA A 104 17.19 2.68 -18.17
CA ALA A 104 16.86 1.33 -17.72
C ALA A 104 15.40 0.95 -18.04
N SER A 105 14.44 1.83 -17.75
CA SER A 105 13.02 1.59 -18.05
C SER A 105 12.74 1.56 -19.55
N MET A 106 13.41 2.39 -20.35
CA MET A 106 13.26 2.40 -21.81
C MET A 106 13.73 1.07 -22.43
N ALA A 107 14.83 0.50 -21.93
CA ALA A 107 15.29 -0.81 -22.38
C ALA A 107 14.25 -1.91 -22.11
N VAL A 108 13.67 -1.94 -20.90
CA VAL A 108 12.60 -2.90 -20.55
C VAL A 108 11.37 -2.67 -21.43
N PHE A 109 10.97 -1.42 -21.65
CA PHE A 109 9.84 -1.06 -22.51
C PHE A 109 10.04 -1.50 -23.96
N ALA A 110 11.25 -1.37 -24.50
CA ALA A 110 11.58 -1.84 -25.85
C ALA A 110 11.47 -3.36 -25.97
N VAL A 111 11.96 -4.11 -24.97
CA VAL A 111 11.81 -5.58 -24.94
C VAL A 111 10.34 -5.99 -24.81
N LEU A 112 9.56 -5.31 -23.98
CA LEU A 112 8.13 -5.54 -23.84
C LEU A 112 7.39 -5.31 -25.17
N LEU A 113 7.69 -4.21 -25.87
CA LEU A 113 7.11 -3.95 -27.19
C LEU A 113 7.49 -5.02 -28.21
N PHE A 114 8.73 -5.50 -28.20
CA PHE A 114 9.16 -6.57 -29.09
C PHE A 114 8.37 -7.86 -28.85
N ILE A 115 8.23 -8.27 -27.59
CA ILE A 115 7.45 -9.47 -27.21
C ILE A 115 5.98 -9.29 -27.60
N LEU A 116 5.40 -8.11 -27.35
CA LEU A 116 4.01 -7.80 -27.70
C LEU A 116 3.78 -7.89 -29.21
N CYS A 117 4.67 -7.29 -30.03
CA CYS A 117 4.59 -7.39 -31.48
C CYS A 117 4.75 -8.82 -31.97
N PHE A 118 5.67 -9.60 -31.39
CA PHE A 118 5.87 -11.00 -31.74
C PHE A 118 4.63 -11.84 -31.42
N LEU A 119 4.06 -11.68 -30.22
CA LEU A 119 2.87 -12.41 -29.80
C LEU A 119 1.67 -12.04 -30.68
N TRP A 120 1.45 -10.75 -30.92
CA TRP A 120 0.38 -10.27 -31.79
C TRP A 120 0.52 -10.83 -33.22
N PHE A 121 1.74 -10.86 -33.74
CA PHE A 121 2.01 -11.45 -35.06
C PHE A 121 1.73 -12.96 -35.06
N SER A 122 2.22 -13.69 -34.05
CA SER A 122 1.99 -15.13 -33.91
C SER A 122 0.50 -15.45 -33.81
N ASP A 123 -0.25 -14.70 -32.99
CA ASP A 123 -1.69 -14.86 -32.83
C ASP A 123 -2.43 -14.62 -34.14
N ARG A 124 -2.03 -13.62 -34.93
CA ARG A 124 -2.62 -13.35 -36.25
C ARG A 124 -2.35 -14.48 -37.24
N VAL A 125 -1.10 -14.92 -37.35
CA VAL A 125 -0.73 -16.02 -38.26
C VAL A 125 -1.45 -17.30 -37.90
N LEU A 126 -1.49 -17.65 -36.61
CA LEU A 126 -2.19 -18.85 -36.13
C LEU A 126 -3.70 -18.73 -36.36
N SER A 127 -4.31 -17.57 -36.04
CA SER A 127 -5.75 -17.34 -36.24
C SER A 127 -6.15 -17.48 -37.72
N ASP A 128 -5.38 -16.88 -38.63
CA ASP A 128 -5.64 -16.99 -40.07
C ASP A 128 -5.46 -18.43 -40.57
N LEU A 129 -4.44 -19.15 -40.07
CA LEU A 129 -4.21 -20.55 -40.41
C LEU A 129 -5.34 -21.45 -39.92
N PHE A 130 -5.80 -21.30 -38.68
CA PHE A 130 -6.94 -22.06 -38.15
C PHE A 130 -8.23 -21.76 -38.92
N ARG A 131 -8.48 -20.50 -39.27
CA ARG A 131 -9.62 -20.10 -40.09
C ARG A 131 -9.61 -20.77 -41.46
N ASN A 132 -8.43 -20.90 -42.08
CA ASN A 132 -8.27 -21.58 -43.37
C ASN A 132 -8.46 -23.11 -43.29
N ILE A 133 -8.18 -23.73 -42.14
CA ILE A 133 -8.36 -25.18 -41.92
C ILE A 133 -9.83 -25.53 -41.60
N GLY A 134 -10.72 -24.53 -41.47
CA GLY A 134 -12.16 -24.76 -41.28
C GLY A 134 -12.55 -25.15 -39.85
N VAL A 135 -11.60 -25.21 -38.93
CA VAL A 135 -11.83 -25.24 -37.48
C VAL A 135 -11.99 -23.80 -37.00
N GLY A 136 -13.16 -23.23 -37.29
CA GLY A 136 -13.54 -21.88 -36.84
C GLY A 136 -14.26 -21.92 -35.50
N PHE A 137 -13.68 -21.24 -34.51
CA PHE A 137 -14.44 -20.41 -33.57
C PHE A 137 -14.18 -18.95 -33.93
#